data_AF-A0A800FAJ5-F1
#
_entry.id   AF-A0A800FAJ5-F1
#
_cell.length_a   1.000
_cell.length_b   1.000
_cell.length_c   1.000
_cell.angle_alpha   90.00
_cell.angle_beta   90.00
_cell.angle_gamma   90.00
#
_symmetry.space_group_name_H-M   'P 1'
#
loop_
_entity.id
_entity.type
_entity.pdbx_description
1 polymer ?
#
loop_
_entity_poly.entity_id
_entity_poly.type
_entity_poly.pdbx_seq_one_letter_code
_entity_poly.pdbx_strand_id
1 'polypeptide(L)'
;TRARFLARNRIVAGLTEGTVVVEGAIRSGTLSMARWAEALHRPVMGVPGPVTSAASVGVNQLIRLGQASMVTTAQEVITDLTTHASAARGQLDESFVPGPVRSPRGQAPSSIAPASAPRR
;
A
#
# COMPACT_ATOMS: atom_id res chain seq x y z
N THR A 1 6.55 28.18 9.91
CA THR A 1 7.57 27.57 10.79
C THR A 1 8.00 26.23 10.21
N ARG A 2 9.23 25.80 10.47
CA ARG A 2 9.75 24.48 10.04
C ARG A 2 8.83 23.32 10.44
N ALA A 3 8.25 23.39 11.63
CA ALA A 3 7.31 22.36 12.13
C ALA A 3 6.08 22.18 11.24
N ARG A 4 5.44 23.28 10.79
CA ARG A 4 4.26 23.20 9.90
C ARG A 4 4.60 22.58 8.55
N PHE A 5 5.76 22.90 8.00
CA PHE A 5 6.23 22.34 6.73
C PHE A 5 6.41 20.81 6.82
N LEU A 6 7.08 20.33 7.88
CA LEU A 6 7.26 18.88 8.10
C LEU A 6 5.92 18.17 8.36
N ALA A 7 5.02 18.79 9.13
CA ALA A 7 3.69 18.27 9.40
C ALA A 7 2.80 18.20 8.13
N ARG A 8 3.05 19.05 7.13
CA ARG A 8 2.37 18.99 5.82
C ARG A 8 2.94 17.89 4.94
N ASN A 9 4.25 17.67 4.95
CA ASN A 9 4.86 16.62 4.12
C ASN A 9 4.34 15.22 4.43
N ARG A 10 4.03 14.91 5.69
CA ARG A 10 3.41 13.63 6.06
C ARG A 10 2.00 13.46 5.46
N ILE A 11 1.24 14.55 5.34
CA ILE A 11 -0.11 14.53 4.76
C ILE A 11 0.00 14.25 3.27
N VAL A 12 0.91 14.92 2.57
CA VAL A 12 1.14 14.68 1.13
C VAL A 12 1.56 13.22 0.90
N ALA A 13 2.51 12.70 1.68
CA ALA A 13 2.95 11.31 1.57
C ALA A 13 1.79 10.30 1.76
N GLY A 14 0.87 10.57 2.70
CA GLY A 14 -0.26 9.68 2.95
C GLY A 14 -1.37 9.73 1.90
N LEU A 15 -1.53 10.86 1.21
CA LEU A 15 -2.54 11.04 0.17
C LEU A 15 -2.10 10.48 -1.20
N THR A 16 -0.80 10.31 -1.42
CA THR A 16 -0.27 9.76 -2.67
C THR A 16 -0.27 8.23 -2.68
N GLU A 17 -0.45 7.63 -3.86
CA GLU A 17 -0.24 6.19 -4.05
C GLU A 17 1.24 5.79 -3.97
N GLY A 18 2.14 6.71 -4.30
CA GLY A 18 3.59 6.57 -4.15
C GLY A 18 4.30 7.92 -4.31
N THR A 19 5.59 7.98 -3.97
CA THR A 19 6.37 9.21 -4.00
C THR A 19 7.61 9.05 -4.86
N VAL A 20 7.83 9.95 -5.83
CA VAL A 20 9.06 10.02 -6.63
C VAL A 20 9.94 11.15 -6.11
N VAL A 21 11.17 10.83 -5.72
CA VAL A 21 12.19 11.80 -5.29
C VAL A 21 13.13 12.07 -6.45
N VAL A 22 13.06 13.26 -7.03
CA VAL A 22 13.94 13.66 -8.14
C VAL A 22 15.27 14.23 -7.62
N GLU A 23 15.20 15.10 -6.62
CA GLU A 23 16.36 15.71 -5.97
C GLU A 23 16.12 15.92 -4.47
N GLY A 24 17.16 15.74 -3.67
CA GLY A 24 17.15 15.99 -2.23
C GLY A 24 18.48 15.65 -1.55
N ALA A 25 19.02 16.62 -0.80
CA ALA A 25 20.15 16.38 0.11
C ALA A 25 19.72 15.54 1.33
N ILE A 26 20.69 14.92 2.04
CA ILE A 26 20.49 13.99 3.19
C ILE A 26 19.52 14.54 4.25
N ARG A 27 19.55 15.85 4.52
CA ARG A 27 18.74 16.53 5.55
C ARG A 27 17.64 17.42 4.98
N SER A 28 17.22 17.17 3.74
CA SER A 28 16.20 17.95 3.03
C SER A 28 14.77 17.62 3.47
N GLY A 29 13.85 18.54 3.17
CA GLY A 29 12.41 18.31 3.34
C GLY A 29 11.88 17.15 2.50
N THR A 30 12.45 16.94 1.31
CA THR A 30 12.09 15.85 0.40
C THR A 30 12.38 14.48 1.01
N LEU A 31 13.56 14.31 1.63
CA LEU A 31 13.89 13.05 2.31
C LEU A 31 13.02 12.78 3.54
N SER A 32 12.59 13.84 4.24
CA SER A 32 11.60 13.66 5.30
C SER A 32 10.25 13.16 4.76
N MET A 33 9.84 13.58 3.56
CA MET A 33 8.63 13.09 2.91
C MET A 33 8.78 11.63 2.47
N ALA A 34 9.93 11.27 1.87
CA ALA A 34 10.23 9.88 1.47
C ALA A 34 10.17 8.91 2.66
N ARG A 35 10.73 9.29 3.81
CA ARG A 35 10.62 8.50 5.06
C ARG A 35 9.19 8.34 5.56
N TRP A 36 8.35 9.37 5.40
CA TRP A 36 6.93 9.25 5.74
C TRP A 36 6.19 8.33 4.77
N ALA A 37 6.49 8.38 3.48
CA ALA A 37 5.91 7.47 2.50
C ALA A 37 6.29 6.01 2.82
N GLU A 38 7.58 5.74 3.08
CA GLU A 38 8.07 4.43 3.53
C GLU A 38 7.36 3.95 4.81
N ALA A 39 7.26 4.81 5.83
CA ALA A 39 6.56 4.50 7.08
C ALA A 39 5.06 4.24 6.92
N LEU A 40 4.45 4.74 5.83
CA LEU A 40 3.04 4.52 5.47
C LEU A 40 2.87 3.36 4.48
N HIS A 41 3.92 2.56 4.26
CA HIS A 41 3.95 1.47 3.29
C HIS A 41 3.55 1.92 1.87
N ARG A 42 3.91 3.16 1.50
CA ARG A 42 3.76 3.68 0.15
C ARG A 42 5.08 3.49 -0.61
N PRO A 43 5.05 3.03 -1.87
CA PRO A 43 6.24 2.91 -2.68
C PRO A 43 6.95 4.27 -2.82
N VAL A 44 8.26 4.22 -2.64
CA VAL A 44 9.16 5.35 -2.87
C VAL A 44 10.02 5.01 -4.08
N MET A 45 10.14 5.97 -4.98
CA MET A 45 10.97 5.88 -6.18
C MET A 45 11.97 7.03 -6.17
N GLY A 46 13.14 6.82 -6.76
CA GLY A 46 14.21 7.81 -6.82
C GLY A 46 14.76 7.94 -8.24
N VAL A 47 14.93 9.19 -8.70
CA VAL A 47 15.65 9.46 -9.94
C VAL A 47 17.15 9.56 -9.62
N PRO A 48 18.00 8.70 -10.20
CA PRO A 48 19.43 8.76 -9.92
C PRO A 48 20.02 10.06 -10.48
N GLY A 49 21.00 10.62 -9.77
CA GLY A 49 21.68 11.85 -10.19
C GLY A 49 23.20 11.79 -9.99
N PRO A 50 23.94 12.82 -10.44
CA PRO A 50 25.40 12.84 -10.35
C PRO A 50 25.90 12.68 -8.91
N VAL A 51 26.87 11.79 -8.68
CA VAL A 51 27.45 11.57 -7.34
C VAL A 51 28.22 12.78 -6.80
N THR A 52 28.59 13.70 -7.69
CA THR A 52 29.24 14.99 -7.37
C THR A 52 28.24 16.07 -6.96
N SER A 53 26.94 15.87 -7.18
CA SER A 53 25.89 16.84 -6.84
C SER A 53 25.41 16.63 -5.40
N ALA A 54 25.54 17.67 -4.56
CA ALA A 54 24.99 17.67 -3.20
C ALA A 54 23.47 17.46 -3.16
N ALA A 55 22.76 17.87 -4.22
CA ALA A 55 21.32 17.68 -4.34
C ALA A 55 20.93 16.22 -4.65
N SER A 56 21.83 15.41 -5.20
CA SER A 56 21.54 14.01 -5.54
C SER A 56 21.93 13.02 -4.43
N VAL A 57 22.73 13.43 -3.45
CA VAL A 57 23.27 12.55 -2.40
C VAL A 57 22.17 11.79 -1.65
N GLY A 58 21.08 12.47 -1.27
CA GLY A 58 20.01 11.83 -0.52
C GLY A 58 19.21 10.83 -1.36
N VAL A 59 18.95 11.16 -2.63
CA VAL A 59 18.22 10.27 -3.55
C VAL A 59 19.04 9.02 -3.85
N ASN A 60 20.31 9.20 -4.20
CA ASN A 60 21.24 8.09 -4.45
C ASN A 60 21.39 7.20 -3.21
N GLN A 61 21.36 7.77 -2.00
CA GLN A 61 21.39 7.00 -0.76
C GLN A 61 20.12 6.16 -0.56
N LEU A 62 18.93 6.73 -0.81
CA LEU A 62 17.66 5.98 -0.73
C LEU A 62 17.67 4.78 -1.69
N ILE A 63 18.10 5.01 -2.94
CA ILE A 63 18.24 3.96 -3.95
C ILE A 63 19.23 2.88 -3.48
N ARG A 64 20.42 3.30 -3.01
CA ARG A 64 21.47 2.37 -2.55
C ARG A 64 21.04 1.51 -1.38
N LEU A 65 20.19 2.03 -0.49
CA LEU A 65 19.69 1.30 0.68
C LEU A 65 18.46 0.45 0.37
N GLY A 66 17.96 0.45 -0.87
CA GLY A 66 16.73 -0.24 -1.25
C GLY A 66 15.46 0.41 -0.70
N GLN A 67 15.56 1.63 -0.17
CA GLN A 67 14.41 2.38 0.35
C GLN A 67 13.64 3.09 -0.77
N ALA A 68 14.24 3.21 -1.95
CA ALA A 68 13.58 3.71 -3.15
C ALA A 68 13.93 2.85 -4.36
N SER A 69 12.92 2.53 -5.18
CA SER A 69 13.13 1.93 -6.49
C SER A 69 13.74 2.96 -7.45
N MET A 70 14.76 2.58 -8.23
CA MET A 70 15.36 3.48 -9.21
C MET A 70 14.43 3.64 -10.41
N VAL A 71 14.12 4.89 -10.78
CA VAL A 71 13.31 5.19 -11.97
C VAL A 71 13.97 6.29 -12.81
N THR A 72 13.84 6.19 -14.12
CA THR A 72 14.36 7.13 -15.12
C THR A 72 13.30 7.59 -16.10
N THR A 73 12.15 6.89 -16.15
CA THR A 73 11.04 7.20 -17.04
C THR A 73 9.70 7.20 -16.29
N ALA A 74 8.71 7.91 -16.83
CA ALA A 74 7.35 7.88 -16.28
C ALA A 74 6.72 6.48 -16.37
N GLN A 75 7.10 5.69 -17.38
CA GLN A 75 6.61 4.33 -17.56
C GLN A 75 7.07 3.41 -16.42
N GLU A 76 8.31 3.57 -15.96
CA GLU A 76 8.82 2.86 -14.78
C GLU A 76 8.03 3.24 -13.52
N VAL A 77 7.71 4.52 -13.32
CA VAL A 77 6.86 4.97 -12.20
C VAL A 77 5.49 4.30 -12.24
N ILE A 78 4.82 4.28 -13.39
CA ILE A 78 3.52 3.63 -13.56
C ILE A 78 3.63 2.12 -13.28
N THR A 79 4.69 1.48 -13.77
CA THR A 79 4.94 0.05 -13.56
C THR A 79 5.15 -0.28 -12.08
N ASP A 80 5.92 0.55 -11.37
CA ASP A 80 6.19 0.35 -9.94
C ASP A 80 4.91 0.53 -9.12
N LEU A 81 4.12 1.58 -9.39
CA LEU A 81 2.83 1.83 -8.73
C LEU A 81 1.83 0.67 -8.96
N THR A 82 1.70 0.20 -10.18
CA THR A 82 0.77 -0.91 -10.51
C THR A 82 1.22 -2.23 -9.91
N THR A 83 2.53 -2.48 -9.82
CA THR A 83 3.11 -3.65 -9.15
C THR A 83 2.78 -3.65 -7.66
N HIS A 84 3.02 -2.53 -6.97
CA HIS A 84 2.73 -2.41 -5.53
C HIS A 84 1.22 -2.49 -5.24
N ALA A 85 0.38 -1.88 -6.09
CA ALA A 85 -1.08 -2.00 -5.96
C ALA A 85 -1.57 -3.45 -6.15
N SER A 86 -0.96 -4.20 -7.08
CA SER A 86 -1.32 -5.60 -7.32
C SER A 86 -0.86 -6.52 -6.19
N ALA A 87 0.35 -6.28 -5.65
CA ALA A 87 0.85 -7.02 -4.50
C ALA A 87 -0.05 -6.83 -3.26
N ALA A 88 -0.51 -5.60 -3.01
CA ALA A 88 -1.42 -5.31 -1.90
C ALA A 88 -2.77 -6.02 -2.05
N ARG A 89 -3.31 -6.15 -3.27
CA ARG A 89 -4.56 -6.89 -3.54
C ARG A 89 -4.42 -8.40 -3.27
N GLY A 90 -3.26 -8.98 -3.58
CA GLY A 90 -2.99 -10.39 -3.31
C GLY A 90 -2.76 -10.74 -1.84
N GLN A 91 -2.55 -9.72 -0.98
CA GLN A 91 -2.31 -9.86 0.46
C GLN A 91 -3.56 -9.62 1.31
N LEU A 92 -4.73 -9.42 0.70
CA LEU A 92 -5.97 -9.34 1.47
C LEU A 92 -6.19 -10.66 2.19
N ASP A 93 -6.21 -10.61 3.52
CA ASP A 93 -6.55 -11.75 4.34
C ASP A 93 -8.05 -12.03 4.19
N GLU A 94 -8.36 -12.95 3.28
CA GLU A 94 -9.72 -13.43 3.00
C GLU A 94 -10.40 -14.02 4.26
N SER A 95 -9.66 -14.30 5.35
CA SER A 95 -10.27 -14.71 6.62
C SER A 95 -11.06 -13.58 7.30
N PHE A 96 -10.79 -12.32 6.95
CA PHE A 96 -11.53 -11.16 7.43
C PHE A 96 -12.76 -10.84 6.58
N VAL A 97 -12.91 -11.48 5.42
CA VAL A 97 -14.11 -11.36 4.58
C VAL A 97 -15.19 -12.23 5.22
N PRO A 98 -16.28 -11.64 5.77
CA PRO A 98 -17.37 -12.44 6.32
C PRO A 98 -17.92 -13.31 5.20
N GLY A 99 -17.97 -14.62 5.44
CA GLY A 99 -18.60 -15.55 4.51
C GLY A 99 -20.03 -15.09 4.16
N PRO A 100 -20.56 -15.48 2.99
CA PRO A 100 -21.88 -15.04 2.56
C PRO A 100 -22.90 -15.26 3.69
N VAL A 101 -23.55 -14.17 4.10
CA VAL A 101 -24.58 -14.20 5.15
C VAL A 101 -25.65 -15.17 4.66
N ARG A 102 -25.68 -16.37 5.25
CA ARG A 102 -26.75 -17.34 5.02
C ARG A 102 -28.02 -16.73 5.60
N SER A 103 -28.78 -16.04 4.75
CA SER A 103 -30.15 -15.65 5.09
C SER A 103 -30.90 -16.92 5.52
N PRO A 104 -31.52 -16.96 6.71
CA PRO A 104 -32.38 -18.07 7.10
C PRO A 104 -33.69 -17.97 6.30
N ARG A 105 -33.65 -18.29 5.00
CA ARG A 105 -34.85 -18.53 4.21
C ARG A 105 -35.01 -20.04 4.03
N GLY A 106 -35.94 -20.60 4.80
CA GLY A 106 -36.68 -21.79 4.42
C GLY A 106 -36.07 -23.13 4.82
N GLN A 107 -35.88 -23.39 6.12
CA GLN A 107 -36.26 -24.73 6.59
C GLN A 107 -37.79 -24.78 6.60
N ALA A 108 -38.38 -25.18 5.48
CA ALA A 108 -39.75 -25.67 5.52
C ALA A 108 -39.74 -26.93 6.40
N PRO A 109 -40.63 -27.06 7.39
CA PRO A 109 -40.67 -28.25 8.23
C PRO A 109 -40.95 -29.47 7.34
N SER A 110 -40.00 -30.39 7.27
CA SER A 110 -40.19 -31.69 6.62
C SER A 110 -41.36 -32.39 7.29
N SER A 111 -42.36 -32.76 6.49
CA SER A 111 -43.57 -33.45 6.92
C SER A 111 -43.25 -34.62 7.86
N ILE A 112 -43.84 -34.60 9.06
CA ILE A 112 -43.87 -35.74 9.96
C ILE A 112 -44.65 -36.87 9.25
N ALA A 113 -43.96 -37.98 8.99
CA ALA A 113 -44.58 -39.19 8.47
C ALA A 113 -45.57 -39.77 9.51
N PRO A 114 -46.72 -40.35 9.09
CA PRO A 114 -47.70 -40.87 10.03
C PRO A 114 -47.18 -42.12 10.76
N ALA A 115 -47.41 -42.16 12.06
CA ALA A 115 -47.06 -43.28 12.92
C ALA A 115 -47.84 -44.56 12.53
N SER A 116 -47.10 -45.65 12.34
CA SER A 116 -47.63 -46.98 12.10
C SER A 116 -48.32 -47.53 13.37
N ALA A 117 -49.56 -47.98 13.24
CA ALA A 117 -50.35 -48.56 14.32
C ALA A 117 -49.88 -50.00 14.66
N PRO A 118 -49.86 -50.39 15.95
CA PRO A 118 -49.47 -51.74 16.33
C PRO A 118 -50.55 -52.76 15.95
N ARG A 119 -50.14 -53.86 15.32
CA ARG A 119 -51.00 -55.04 15.10
C ARG A 119 -51.20 -55.78 16.43
N ARG A 120 -52.41 -56.33 16.56
CA ARG A 120 -53.01 -57.04 17.71
C ARG A 120 -52.12 -58.07 18.38
#